data_AF-A0A804MVC1-F1
#
_entry.id   AF-A0A804MVC1-F1
#
_cell.length_a   1.000
_cell.length_b   1.000
_cell.length_c   1.000
_cell.angle_alpha   90.00
_cell.angle_beta   90.00
_cell.angle_gamma   90.00
#
_symmetry.space_group_name_H-M   'P 1'
#
loop_
_entity.id
_entity.type
_entity.pdbx_description
1 polymer ?
#
loop_
_entity_poly.entity_id
_entity_poly.type
_entity_poly.pdbx_seq_one_letter_code
_entity_poly.pdbx_strand_id
1 'polypeptide(L)'
;MASETDEKAKMESLTSAAAFVEGGIQDACNICLEAFCESDPSADQPKWMDQHMSHQNPPPNPIGIQSNTVDLDAEDSVPSSFTSKRPLGHDSSKEKAKKQRSVDTSSTFSEYLRWMGEISLERLSVFKLVASIEERKLESMNKNERQKLILERKKLNLEKLRMDRQKLKEDKEEEVMILGMDLSKCNPLLRQCYEAKQQEILARVIGNSSSSKMLSFLLEIALLYLVLGFF
;
A
#
# COMPACT_ATOMS: atom_id res chain seq x y z
N MET A 1 -8.00 -1.79 -53.72
CA MET A 1 -8.10 -0.93 -52.53
C MET A 1 -8.57 -1.78 -51.34
N ALA A 2 -7.73 -2.71 -50.86
CA ALA A 2 -8.16 -3.74 -49.90
C ALA A 2 -7.19 -3.93 -48.73
N SER A 3 -6.30 -2.96 -48.50
CA SER A 3 -5.23 -3.03 -47.49
C SER A 3 -5.39 -2.04 -46.33
N GLU A 4 -6.31 -1.07 -46.40
CA GLU A 4 -6.48 -0.04 -45.36
C GLU A 4 -7.53 -0.41 -44.29
N THR A 5 -8.38 -1.42 -44.54
CA THR A 5 -9.44 -1.82 -43.60
C THR A 5 -8.94 -2.65 -42.42
N ASP A 6 -7.81 -3.35 -42.57
CA ASP A 6 -7.29 -4.29 -41.56
C ASP A 6 -6.62 -3.55 -40.37
N GLU A 7 -5.92 -2.45 -40.64
CA GLU A 7 -5.25 -1.67 -39.59
C GLU A 7 -6.26 -0.98 -38.65
N LYS A 8 -7.41 -0.53 -39.19
CA LYS A 8 -8.49 0.06 -38.38
C LYS A 8 -9.10 -0.95 -37.40
N ALA A 9 -9.36 -2.18 -37.84
CA ALA A 9 -9.86 -3.24 -36.97
C ALA A 9 -8.88 -3.56 -35.82
N LYS A 10 -7.57 -3.47 -36.09
CA LYS A 10 -6.52 -3.68 -35.09
C LYS A 10 -6.47 -2.58 -34.02
N MET A 11 -6.69 -1.31 -34.40
CA MET A 11 -6.79 -0.20 -33.43
C MET A 11 -8.07 -0.26 -32.59
N GLU A 12 -9.21 -0.65 -33.18
CA GLU A 12 -10.47 -0.83 -32.44
C GLU A 12 -10.39 -1.99 -31.43
N SER A 13 -9.71 -3.10 -31.78
CA SER A 13 -9.42 -4.22 -30.89
C SER A 13 -8.63 -3.82 -29.64
N LEU A 14 -7.55 -3.03 -29.82
CA LEU A 14 -6.73 -2.54 -28.70
C LEU A 14 -7.49 -1.56 -27.79
N THR A 15 -8.40 -0.77 -28.37
CA THR A 15 -9.24 0.18 -27.60
C THR A 15 -10.25 -0.55 -26.71
N SER A 16 -10.90 -1.60 -27.24
CA SER A 16 -11.80 -2.46 -26.43
C SER A 16 -11.05 -3.23 -25.34
N ALA A 17 -9.82 -3.71 -25.61
CA ALA A 17 -9.00 -4.39 -24.61
C ALA A 17 -8.62 -3.45 -23.45
N ALA A 18 -8.28 -2.19 -23.73
CA ALA A 18 -8.01 -1.19 -22.70
C ALA A 18 -9.24 -0.90 -21.82
N ALA A 19 -10.43 -0.75 -22.42
CA ALA A 19 -11.68 -0.54 -21.69
C ALA A 19 -12.01 -1.70 -20.72
N PHE A 20 -11.68 -2.94 -21.10
CA PHE A 20 -11.89 -4.11 -20.23
C PHE A 20 -10.93 -4.15 -19.02
N VAL A 21 -9.70 -3.64 -19.20
CA VAL A 21 -8.70 -3.53 -18.11
C VAL A 21 -9.08 -2.41 -17.13
N GLU A 22 -9.55 -1.26 -17.63
CA GLU A 22 -9.83 -0.09 -16.78
C GLU A 22 -11.18 -0.18 -16.05
N GLY A 23 -12.18 -0.88 -16.61
CA GLY A 23 -13.48 -1.10 -15.96
C GLY A 23 -13.70 -2.47 -15.30
N GLY A 24 -13.20 -3.56 -15.89
CA GLY A 24 -13.62 -4.92 -15.50
C GLY A 24 -12.76 -5.59 -14.41
N ILE A 25 -11.48 -5.26 -14.33
CA ILE A 25 -10.53 -6.00 -13.48
C ILE A 25 -10.67 -5.69 -11.98
N GLN A 26 -11.19 -4.54 -11.57
CA GLN A 26 -11.41 -4.26 -10.14
C GLN A 26 -12.61 -5.04 -9.60
N ASP A 27 -13.76 -5.02 -10.29
CA ASP A 27 -14.96 -5.75 -9.85
C ASP A 27 -14.78 -7.27 -9.92
N ALA A 28 -14.12 -7.77 -10.97
CA ALA A 28 -13.77 -9.20 -11.08
C ALA A 28 -12.81 -9.65 -9.98
N CYS A 29 -11.93 -8.78 -9.47
CA CYS A 29 -11.03 -9.14 -8.39
C CYS A 29 -11.78 -9.33 -7.06
N ASN A 30 -12.76 -8.47 -6.77
CA ASN A 30 -13.52 -8.57 -5.52
C ASN A 30 -14.45 -9.81 -5.49
N ILE A 31 -15.14 -10.10 -6.61
CA ILE A 31 -16.03 -11.27 -6.68
C ILE A 31 -15.26 -12.60 -6.65
N CYS A 32 -14.06 -12.65 -7.24
CA CYS A 32 -13.19 -13.82 -7.17
C CYS A 32 -12.57 -14.02 -5.78
N LEU A 33 -12.28 -12.94 -5.04
CA LEU A 33 -11.71 -13.05 -3.70
C LEU A 33 -12.74 -13.51 -2.68
N GLU A 34 -13.97 -13.01 -2.74
CA GLU A 34 -15.07 -13.45 -1.85
C GLU A 34 -15.40 -14.94 -2.08
N ALA A 35 -15.53 -15.38 -3.34
CA ALA A 35 -15.76 -16.79 -3.67
C ALA A 35 -14.60 -17.72 -3.24
N PHE A 36 -13.36 -17.23 -3.20
CA PHE A 36 -12.21 -18.01 -2.74
C PHE A 36 -12.11 -18.06 -1.21
N CYS A 37 -12.45 -16.99 -0.50
CA CYS A 37 -12.45 -16.94 0.96
C CYS A 37 -13.58 -17.76 1.61
N GLU A 38 -14.72 -17.93 0.93
CA GLU A 38 -15.84 -18.75 1.41
C GLU A 38 -15.66 -20.26 1.09
N SER A 39 -14.64 -20.60 0.29
CA SER A 39 -14.27 -21.98 -0.07
C SER A 39 -13.27 -22.58 0.93
N ASP A 40 -13.76 -23.11 2.06
CA ASP A 40 -12.95 -23.89 3.00
C ASP A 40 -12.22 -25.06 2.28
N PRO A 41 -10.88 -25.05 2.17
CA PRO A 41 -10.13 -26.00 1.33
C PRO A 41 -9.95 -27.40 1.99
N SER A 42 -10.86 -27.79 2.88
CA SER A 42 -10.85 -29.09 3.56
C SER A 42 -11.83 -30.12 3.00
N ALA A 43 -12.76 -29.73 2.11
CA ALA A 43 -13.79 -30.62 1.59
C ALA A 43 -13.30 -31.53 0.43
N ASP A 44 -12.54 -30.98 -0.51
CA ASP A 44 -12.06 -31.70 -1.70
C ASP A 44 -10.57 -32.07 -1.60
N GLN A 45 -10.20 -32.92 -0.63
CA GLN A 45 -8.95 -33.66 -0.75
C GLN A 45 -9.10 -34.72 -1.86
N PRO A 46 -8.27 -34.70 -2.92
CA PRO A 46 -8.39 -35.69 -3.98
C PRO A 46 -8.00 -37.08 -3.48
N LYS A 47 -8.90 -38.05 -3.70
CA LYS A 47 -8.85 -39.45 -3.23
C LYS A 47 -7.59 -40.26 -3.60
N TRP A 48 -6.68 -39.72 -4.42
CA TRP A 48 -5.36 -40.30 -4.66
C TRP A 48 -4.42 -40.11 -3.46
N MET A 49 -4.61 -39.05 -2.66
CA MET A 49 -3.76 -38.75 -1.51
C MET A 49 -3.95 -39.76 -0.36
N ASP A 50 -5.16 -40.30 -0.20
CA ASP A 50 -5.48 -41.39 0.74
C ASP A 50 -4.75 -42.71 0.41
N GLN A 51 -4.57 -43.00 -0.88
CA GLN A 51 -3.97 -44.27 -1.33
C GLN A 51 -2.48 -44.36 -1.03
N HIS A 52 -1.82 -43.26 -0.67
CA HIS A 52 -0.45 -43.27 -0.18
C HIS A 52 -0.33 -43.58 1.32
N MET A 53 -1.44 -43.65 2.07
CA MET A 53 -1.44 -43.76 3.54
C MET A 53 -2.29 -44.90 4.14
N SER A 54 -3.07 -45.65 3.34
CA SER A 54 -4.02 -46.66 3.85
C SER A 54 -3.69 -48.13 3.44
N HIS A 55 -2.41 -48.50 3.44
CA HIS A 55 -1.95 -49.90 3.47
C HIS A 55 -0.85 -50.04 4.54
N GLN A 56 -1.04 -50.95 5.52
CA GLN A 56 -0.01 -51.60 6.37
C GLN A 56 1.14 -50.68 6.89
N ASN A 57 1.18 -50.12 8.11
CA ASN A 57 0.52 -50.41 9.40
C ASN A 57 0.73 -51.83 9.98
N PRO A 58 1.65 -52.01 10.96
CA PRO A 58 1.40 -52.82 12.14
C PRO A 58 0.51 -52.06 13.15
N PRO A 59 -0.39 -52.73 13.90
CA PRO A 59 -1.57 -52.09 14.50
C PRO A 59 -1.36 -51.71 15.98
N PRO A 60 -2.38 -51.13 16.65
CA PRO A 60 -2.23 -49.91 17.44
C PRO A 60 -1.35 -50.07 18.69
N ASN A 61 -0.70 -48.99 19.12
CA ASN A 61 -1.05 -48.39 20.41
C ASN A 61 -0.49 -46.97 20.59
N PRO A 62 -1.07 -46.17 21.51
CA PRO A 62 -0.62 -44.83 21.85
C PRO A 62 0.50 -44.88 22.91
N ILE A 63 0.91 -43.68 23.35
CA ILE A 63 1.89 -43.42 24.43
C ILE A 63 3.33 -43.74 23.96
N GLY A 64 4.28 -42.81 23.87
CA GLY A 64 4.31 -41.44 24.36
C GLY A 64 5.61 -41.21 25.12
N ILE A 65 6.12 -39.97 25.01
CA ILE A 65 7.23 -39.38 25.80
C ILE A 65 8.65 -39.97 25.60
N GLN A 66 9.64 -39.05 25.61
CA GLN A 66 11.08 -39.27 25.91
C GLN A 66 11.95 -39.93 24.81
N SER A 67 13.23 -39.57 24.63
CA SER A 67 14.01 -38.40 25.10
C SER A 67 15.24 -38.20 24.19
N ASN A 68 15.97 -37.09 24.38
CA ASN A 68 17.27 -36.79 23.80
C ASN A 68 18.36 -37.78 24.26
N THR A 69 19.45 -37.91 23.46
CA THR A 69 20.77 -38.48 23.85
C THR A 69 20.72 -40.00 24.17
N VAL A 70 21.74 -40.87 24.15
CA VAL A 70 23.24 -40.89 24.10
C VAL A 70 23.65 -42.18 23.32
N ASP A 71 24.88 -42.52 22.90
CA ASP A 71 26.22 -41.87 22.88
C ASP A 71 27.06 -42.45 21.69
N LEU A 72 28.39 -42.49 21.79
CA LEU A 72 29.38 -43.16 20.92
C LEU A 72 29.73 -44.61 21.34
N ASP A 73 30.70 -45.18 20.62
CA ASP A 73 31.38 -46.48 20.76
C ASP A 73 30.54 -47.73 20.41
N ALA A 74 30.89 -48.51 19.37
CA ALA A 74 32.15 -49.23 19.15
C ALA A 74 32.40 -50.32 20.20
N GLU A 75 32.06 -51.57 19.87
CA GLU A 75 33.04 -52.61 19.55
C GLU A 75 32.36 -53.99 19.32
N ASP A 76 33.10 -54.86 18.64
CA ASP A 76 33.05 -56.33 18.64
C ASP A 76 31.78 -57.15 18.27
N SER A 77 31.94 -57.90 17.17
CA SER A 77 31.83 -59.37 17.11
C SER A 77 30.66 -60.10 17.81
N VAL A 78 29.63 -60.53 17.05
CA VAL A 78 29.54 -61.87 16.40
C VAL A 78 28.21 -62.04 15.64
N PRO A 79 28.16 -62.83 14.53
CA PRO A 79 26.93 -63.02 13.76
C PRO A 79 26.11 -64.24 14.24
N SER A 80 24.86 -64.02 14.65
CA SER A 80 23.89 -65.11 14.87
C SER A 80 22.70 -65.00 13.92
N SER A 81 22.46 -66.06 13.16
CA SER A 81 21.44 -66.16 12.13
C SER A 81 20.13 -66.72 12.69
N PHE A 82 19.04 -65.93 12.68
CA PHE A 82 17.67 -66.47 12.66
C PHE A 82 16.71 -65.66 11.77
N THR A 83 16.78 -65.97 10.47
CA THR A 83 15.60 -66.21 9.60
C THR A 83 14.32 -65.38 9.82
N SER A 84 14.16 -64.31 9.05
CA SER A 84 12.83 -63.91 8.54
C SER A 84 12.84 -63.97 7.02
N LYS A 85 11.93 -64.77 6.44
CA LYS A 85 11.92 -65.18 5.03
C LYS A 85 11.71 -63.98 4.09
N ARG A 86 12.79 -63.39 3.59
CA ARG A 86 12.74 -62.64 2.32
C ARG A 86 12.58 -63.65 1.17
N PRO A 87 11.71 -63.41 0.17
CA PRO A 87 11.48 -64.38 -0.90
C PRO A 87 12.77 -64.77 -1.64
N LEU A 88 13.15 -66.05 -1.56
CA LEU A 88 14.15 -66.64 -2.44
C LEU A 88 13.57 -66.67 -3.86
N GLY A 89 14.10 -65.84 -4.76
CA GLY A 89 13.55 -65.69 -6.11
C GLY A 89 13.74 -64.32 -6.77
N HIS A 90 14.25 -63.31 -6.05
CA HIS A 90 14.81 -62.09 -6.68
C HIS A 90 16.23 -62.37 -7.24
N ASP A 91 16.34 -63.50 -7.95
CA ASP A 91 17.58 -64.18 -8.27
C ASP A 91 18.16 -63.66 -9.60
N SER A 92 19.35 -63.06 -9.51
CA SER A 92 20.38 -62.81 -10.54
C SER A 92 19.99 -62.06 -11.84
N SER A 93 18.72 -62.02 -12.22
CA SER A 93 18.25 -61.33 -13.43
C SER A 93 18.29 -59.81 -13.30
N LYS A 94 18.25 -59.28 -12.06
CA LYS A 94 18.42 -57.84 -11.81
C LYS A 94 19.90 -57.42 -11.68
N GLU A 95 20.82 -58.34 -11.37
CA GLU A 95 22.27 -58.07 -11.39
C GLU A 95 22.74 -57.75 -12.82
N LYS A 96 22.36 -58.57 -13.82
CA LYS A 96 22.65 -58.28 -15.23
C LYS A 96 21.96 -57.02 -15.75
N ALA A 97 20.73 -56.71 -15.30
CA ALA A 97 20.07 -55.44 -15.62
C ALA A 97 20.75 -54.20 -14.99
N LYS A 98 21.38 -54.36 -13.82
CA LYS A 98 22.08 -53.27 -13.10
C LYS A 98 23.29 -52.74 -13.86
N LYS A 99 23.94 -53.56 -14.70
CA LYS A 99 25.16 -53.17 -15.44
C LYS A 99 24.90 -52.45 -16.77
N GLN A 100 23.66 -52.45 -17.27
CA GLN A 100 23.26 -51.68 -18.46
C GLN A 100 22.38 -50.45 -18.13
N ARG A 101 21.65 -50.44 -17.00
CA ARG A 101 20.74 -49.34 -16.65
C ARG A 101 21.42 -48.09 -16.04
N SER A 102 22.74 -48.11 -15.82
CA SER A 102 23.46 -47.01 -15.17
C SER A 102 23.66 -45.76 -16.05
N VAL A 103 23.43 -45.83 -17.36
CA VAL A 103 23.69 -44.71 -18.29
C VAL A 103 22.49 -43.76 -18.37
N ASP A 104 21.29 -44.28 -18.61
CA ASP A 104 20.13 -43.43 -18.98
C ASP A 104 19.34 -42.85 -17.80
N THR A 105 19.56 -43.34 -16.57
CA THR A 105 18.83 -42.83 -15.38
C THR A 105 19.52 -41.59 -14.78
N SER A 106 20.83 -41.41 -15.03
CA SER A 106 21.61 -40.29 -14.49
C SER A 106 21.25 -38.96 -15.15
N SER A 107 20.86 -38.97 -16.43
CA SER A 107 20.39 -37.77 -17.14
C SER A 107 19.08 -37.25 -16.55
N THR A 108 18.07 -38.11 -16.40
CA THR A 108 16.74 -37.72 -15.86
C THR A 108 16.82 -37.12 -14.46
N PHE A 109 17.68 -37.64 -13.58
CA PHE A 109 17.87 -37.05 -12.25
C PHE A 109 18.58 -35.69 -12.30
N SER A 110 19.58 -35.53 -13.18
CA SER A 110 20.26 -34.26 -13.43
C SER A 110 19.30 -33.20 -13.98
N GLU A 111 18.42 -33.59 -14.91
CA GLU A 111 17.37 -32.73 -15.48
C GLU A 111 16.33 -32.33 -14.43
N TYR A 112 15.92 -33.24 -13.55
CA TYR A 112 15.03 -32.92 -12.42
C TYR A 112 15.65 -31.91 -11.46
N LEU A 113 16.94 -32.08 -11.08
CA LEU A 113 17.65 -31.11 -10.25
C LEU A 113 17.78 -29.75 -10.93
N ARG A 114 18.05 -29.71 -12.24
CA ARG A 114 18.06 -28.47 -13.03
C ARG A 114 16.70 -27.78 -13.00
N TRP A 115 15.61 -28.51 -13.29
CA TRP A 115 14.24 -28.01 -13.29
C TRP A 115 13.79 -27.48 -11.91
N MET A 116 14.14 -28.18 -10.82
CA MET A 116 13.91 -27.71 -9.46
C MET A 116 14.67 -26.40 -9.15
N GLY A 117 15.89 -26.26 -9.68
CA GLY A 117 16.67 -25.02 -9.62
C GLY A 117 16.01 -23.89 -10.42
N GLU A 118 15.57 -24.15 -11.65
CA GLU A 118 14.88 -23.21 -12.54
C GLU A 118 13.58 -22.67 -11.89
N ILE A 119 12.72 -23.56 -11.37
CA ILE A 119 11.51 -23.16 -10.62
C ILE A 119 11.84 -22.32 -9.39
N SER A 120 12.91 -22.66 -8.67
CA SER A 120 13.33 -21.89 -7.49
C SER A 120 13.77 -20.48 -7.86
N LEU A 121 14.45 -20.32 -9.00
CA LEU A 121 14.83 -19.01 -9.55
C LEU A 121 13.64 -18.22 -10.09
N GLU A 122 12.67 -18.88 -10.74
CA GLU A 122 11.43 -18.25 -11.21
C GLU A 122 10.58 -17.75 -10.03
N ARG A 123 10.41 -18.55 -8.98
CA ARG A 123 9.75 -18.09 -7.75
C ARG A 123 10.45 -16.88 -7.14
N LEU A 124 11.78 -16.88 -7.07
CA LEU A 124 12.56 -15.73 -6.59
C LEU A 124 12.44 -14.49 -7.49
N SER A 125 12.26 -14.65 -8.81
CA SER A 125 12.05 -13.51 -9.71
C SER A 125 10.66 -12.91 -9.54
N VAL A 126 9.62 -13.74 -9.40
CA VAL A 126 8.25 -13.31 -9.07
C VAL A 126 8.20 -12.61 -7.71
N PHE A 127 8.80 -13.17 -6.66
CA PHE A 127 8.84 -12.52 -5.34
C PHE A 127 9.54 -11.14 -5.38
N LYS A 128 10.65 -11.01 -6.11
CA LYS A 128 11.32 -9.71 -6.32
C LYS A 128 10.46 -8.71 -7.07
N LEU A 129 9.73 -9.16 -8.09
CA LEU A 129 8.82 -8.30 -8.86
C LEU A 129 7.63 -7.83 -8.01
N VAL A 130 7.03 -8.72 -7.23
CA VAL A 130 5.92 -8.39 -6.31
C VAL A 130 6.39 -7.38 -5.26
N ALA A 131 7.53 -7.62 -4.60
CA ALA A 131 8.11 -6.69 -3.63
C ALA A 131 8.38 -5.30 -4.25
N SER A 132 8.93 -5.24 -5.47
CA SER A 132 9.17 -3.97 -6.19
C SER A 132 7.88 -3.27 -6.65
N ILE A 133 6.79 -4.01 -6.87
CA ILE A 133 5.46 -3.42 -7.15
C ILE A 133 4.85 -2.86 -5.86
N GLU A 134 4.96 -3.59 -4.75
CA GLU A 134 4.45 -3.20 -3.44
C GLU A 134 5.17 -1.95 -2.90
N GLU A 135 6.50 -1.91 -2.98
CA GLU A 135 7.31 -0.74 -2.62
C GLU A 135 6.88 0.51 -3.40
N ARG A 136 6.77 0.42 -4.74
CA ARG A 136 6.29 1.54 -5.58
C ARG A 136 4.85 1.96 -5.28
N LYS A 137 3.96 1.02 -4.93
CA LYS A 137 2.59 1.33 -4.49
C LYS A 137 2.62 2.09 -3.16
N LEU A 138 3.42 1.64 -2.20
CA LEU A 138 3.59 2.27 -0.89
C LEU A 138 4.21 3.67 -1.01
N GLU A 139 5.24 3.87 -1.83
CA GLU A 139 5.81 5.18 -2.12
C GLU A 139 4.79 6.15 -2.75
N SER A 140 4.03 5.68 -3.75
CA SER A 140 2.99 6.47 -4.41
C SER A 140 1.88 6.88 -3.45
N MET A 141 1.43 5.94 -2.61
CA MET A 141 0.44 6.15 -1.55
C MET A 141 0.93 7.17 -0.51
N ASN A 142 2.14 6.99 0.03
CA ASN A 142 2.76 7.91 0.98
C ASN A 142 2.96 9.32 0.38
N LYS A 143 3.28 9.41 -0.91
CA LYS A 143 3.42 10.69 -1.62
C LYS A 143 2.06 11.39 -1.78
N ASN A 144 1.02 10.64 -2.15
CA ASN A 144 -0.36 11.14 -2.24
C ASN A 144 -0.86 11.62 -0.86
N GLU A 145 -0.68 10.84 0.20
CA GLU A 145 -1.04 11.22 1.56
C GLU A 145 -0.35 12.51 2.02
N ARG A 146 0.97 12.63 1.80
CA ARG A 146 1.72 13.87 2.06
C ARG A 146 1.14 15.07 1.29
N GLN A 147 0.79 14.89 0.02
CA GLN A 147 0.16 15.94 -0.79
C GLN A 147 -1.24 16.31 -0.26
N LYS A 148 -2.05 15.31 0.12
CA LYS A 148 -3.38 15.50 0.72
C LYS A 148 -3.29 16.34 2.01
N LEU A 149 -2.39 16.00 2.93
CA LEU A 149 -2.16 16.76 4.17
C LEU A 149 -1.72 18.21 3.91
N ILE A 150 -0.86 18.43 2.91
CA ILE A 150 -0.42 19.78 2.50
C ILE A 150 -1.60 20.57 1.92
N LEU A 151 -2.44 19.96 1.09
CA LEU A 151 -3.62 20.59 0.49
C LEU A 151 -4.69 20.90 1.52
N GLU A 152 -4.94 20.00 2.47
CA GLU A 152 -5.86 20.19 3.58
C GLU A 152 -5.42 21.35 4.47
N ARG A 153 -4.14 21.41 4.86
CA ARG A 153 -3.59 22.53 5.63
C ARG A 153 -3.69 23.87 4.88
N LYS A 154 -3.47 23.87 3.56
CA LYS A 154 -3.67 25.07 2.71
C LYS A 154 -5.15 25.47 2.64
N LYS A 155 -6.07 24.50 2.50
CA LYS A 155 -7.52 24.75 2.48
C LYS A 155 -7.97 25.41 3.79
N LEU A 156 -7.62 24.83 4.93
CA LEU A 156 -7.93 25.37 6.26
C LEU A 156 -7.33 26.76 6.48
N ASN A 157 -6.12 27.03 5.98
CA ASN A 157 -5.51 28.36 6.05
C ASN A 157 -6.25 29.39 5.19
N LEU A 158 -6.65 29.04 3.96
CA LEU A 158 -7.43 29.90 3.07
C LEU A 158 -8.85 30.14 3.60
N GLU A 159 -9.47 29.13 4.19
CA GLU A 159 -10.77 29.23 4.86
C GLU A 159 -10.71 30.15 6.08
N LYS A 160 -9.70 29.98 6.95
CA LYS A 160 -9.45 30.91 8.05
C LYS A 160 -9.24 32.34 7.54
N LEU A 161 -8.40 32.55 6.53
CA LEU A 161 -8.14 33.87 5.96
C LEU A 161 -9.40 34.51 5.33
N ARG A 162 -10.32 33.71 4.79
CA ARG A 162 -11.64 34.18 4.33
C ARG A 162 -12.51 34.62 5.49
N MET A 163 -12.58 33.83 6.57
CA MET A 163 -13.34 34.18 7.78
C MET A 163 -12.77 35.42 8.46
N ASP A 164 -11.45 35.54 8.60
CA ASP A 164 -10.80 36.70 9.20
C ASP A 164 -11.01 37.97 8.35
N ARG A 165 -11.03 37.84 7.01
CA ARG A 165 -11.38 38.94 6.10
C ARG A 165 -12.85 39.34 6.19
N GLN A 166 -13.74 38.38 6.40
CA GLN A 166 -15.18 38.63 6.53
C GLN A 166 -15.48 39.33 7.85
N LYS A 167 -14.93 38.84 8.98
CA LYS A 167 -14.98 39.52 10.28
C LYS A 167 -14.46 40.94 10.21
N LEU A 168 -13.30 41.17 9.59
CA LEU A 168 -12.75 42.52 9.42
C LEU A 168 -13.63 43.45 8.55
N LYS A 169 -14.54 42.92 7.73
CA LYS A 169 -15.56 43.74 7.05
C LYS A 169 -16.75 44.01 7.96
N GLU A 170 -17.26 42.98 8.62
CA GLU A 170 -18.35 43.08 9.60
C GLU A 170 -17.99 44.07 10.72
N ASP A 171 -16.78 43.97 11.30
CA ASP A 171 -16.23 44.91 12.28
C ASP A 171 -16.24 46.37 11.75
N LYS A 172 -15.89 46.58 10.47
CA LYS A 172 -15.88 47.92 9.85
C LYS A 172 -17.28 48.43 9.53
N GLU A 173 -18.18 47.55 9.11
CA GLU A 173 -19.58 47.86 8.87
C GLU A 173 -20.26 48.21 10.21
N GLU A 174 -19.95 47.51 11.30
CA GLU A 174 -20.34 47.86 12.67
C GLU A 174 -19.75 49.20 13.11
N GLU A 175 -18.45 49.47 12.88
CA GLU A 175 -17.84 50.77 13.18
C GLU A 175 -18.55 51.93 12.44
N VAL A 176 -18.88 51.75 11.15
CA VAL A 176 -19.64 52.73 10.35
C VAL A 176 -21.09 52.88 10.85
N MET A 177 -21.76 51.78 11.20
CA MET A 177 -23.12 51.79 11.76
C MET A 177 -23.18 52.50 13.12
N ILE A 178 -22.16 52.33 13.96
CA ILE A 178 -22.04 53.02 15.26
C ILE A 178 -21.79 54.51 15.05
N LEU A 179 -20.93 54.90 14.10
CA LEU A 179 -20.70 56.31 13.74
C LEU A 179 -21.94 56.97 13.13
N GLY A 180 -22.76 56.23 12.39
CA GLY A 180 -24.04 56.69 11.83
C GLY A 180 -25.23 56.68 12.81
N MET A 181 -25.04 56.24 14.06
CA MET A 181 -26.13 56.14 15.03
C MET A 181 -26.52 57.50 15.62
N ASP A 182 -27.80 57.86 15.51
CA ASP A 182 -28.37 59.07 16.10
C ASP A 182 -28.42 58.99 17.65
N LEU A 183 -27.47 59.66 18.31
CA LEU A 183 -27.40 59.79 19.78
C LEU A 183 -28.67 60.37 20.43
N SER A 184 -29.55 61.03 19.66
CA SER A 184 -30.82 61.60 20.13
C SER A 184 -31.96 60.58 20.26
N LYS A 185 -31.88 59.43 19.57
CA LYS A 185 -32.89 58.36 19.61
C LYS A 185 -32.62 57.31 20.70
N CYS A 186 -31.46 57.39 21.35
CA CYS A 186 -30.98 56.39 22.32
C CYS A 186 -31.42 56.70 23.76
N ASN A 187 -31.53 55.66 24.59
CA ASN A 187 -31.66 55.78 26.05
C ASN A 187 -30.47 56.58 26.63
N PRO A 188 -30.65 57.46 27.64
CA PRO A 188 -29.57 58.30 28.18
C PRO A 188 -28.32 57.54 28.67
N LEU A 189 -28.45 56.33 29.21
CA LEU A 189 -27.29 55.50 29.57
C LEU A 189 -26.56 54.99 28.31
N LEU A 190 -27.32 54.47 27.35
CA LEU A 190 -26.80 53.95 26.08
C LEU A 190 -26.16 55.06 25.23
N ARG A 191 -26.65 56.30 25.34
CA ARG A 191 -26.07 57.48 24.69
C ARG A 191 -24.62 57.71 25.11
N GLN A 192 -24.30 57.63 26.41
CA GLN A 192 -22.91 57.73 26.89
C GLN A 192 -22.04 56.58 26.36
N CYS A 193 -22.58 55.35 26.30
CA CYS A 193 -21.87 54.21 25.75
C CYS A 193 -21.55 54.39 24.25
N TYR A 194 -22.50 54.84 23.44
CA TYR A 194 -22.25 55.10 22.01
C TYR A 194 -21.35 56.30 21.77
N GLU A 195 -21.49 57.39 22.53
CA GLU A 195 -20.61 58.55 22.42
C GLU A 195 -19.15 58.16 22.72
N ALA A 196 -18.92 57.42 23.81
CA ALA A 196 -17.60 56.86 24.12
C ALA A 196 -17.09 55.90 23.03
N LYS A 197 -17.98 55.08 22.44
CA LYS A 197 -17.60 54.15 21.37
C LYS A 197 -17.26 54.87 20.05
N GLN A 198 -18.01 55.90 19.67
CA GLN A 198 -17.71 56.75 18.54
C GLN A 198 -16.35 57.45 18.73
N GLN A 199 -16.07 57.96 19.94
CA GLN A 199 -14.75 58.54 20.26
C GLN A 199 -13.62 57.50 20.19
N GLU A 200 -13.81 56.27 20.68
CA GLU A 200 -12.83 55.18 20.56
C GLU A 200 -12.53 54.85 19.09
N ILE A 201 -13.56 54.73 18.26
CA ILE A 201 -13.44 54.45 16.82
C ILE A 201 -12.73 55.61 16.11
N LEU A 202 -13.10 56.86 16.40
CA LEU A 202 -12.42 58.04 15.82
C LEU A 202 -10.95 58.09 16.22
N ALA A 203 -10.61 57.87 17.49
CA ALA A 203 -9.23 57.82 17.96
C ALA A 203 -8.42 56.71 17.26
N ARG A 204 -9.02 55.52 17.10
CA ARG A 204 -8.46 54.39 16.34
C ARG A 204 -8.23 54.76 14.87
N VAL A 205 -9.25 55.25 14.17
CA VAL A 205 -9.16 55.60 12.73
C VAL A 205 -8.16 56.73 12.48
N ILE A 206 -8.10 57.75 13.34
CA ILE A 206 -7.13 58.85 13.25
C ILE A 206 -5.71 58.33 13.53
N GLY A 207 -5.53 57.52 14.58
CA GLY A 207 -4.26 56.87 14.91
C GLY A 207 -3.77 55.99 13.76
N ASN A 208 -4.59 55.06 13.30
CA ASN A 208 -4.33 54.20 12.14
C ASN A 208 -4.05 55.01 10.87
N SER A 209 -4.69 56.16 10.65
CA SER A 209 -4.39 57.05 9.51
C SER A 209 -2.99 57.67 9.61
N SER A 210 -2.54 58.03 10.81
CA SER A 210 -1.17 58.54 11.02
C SER A 210 -0.12 57.44 10.85
N SER A 211 -0.34 56.25 11.42
CA SER A 211 0.56 55.10 11.27
C SER A 211 0.57 54.58 9.83
N SER A 212 -0.56 54.57 9.13
CA SER A 212 -0.63 54.16 7.71
C SER A 212 0.14 55.11 6.81
N LYS A 213 0.10 56.43 7.08
CA LYS A 213 0.94 57.42 6.37
C LYS A 213 2.42 57.21 6.65
N MET A 214 2.81 56.93 7.89
CA MET A 214 4.20 56.60 8.23
C MET A 214 4.66 55.31 7.54
N LEU A 215 3.82 54.28 7.51
CA LEU A 215 4.13 53.00 6.86
C LEU A 215 4.17 53.14 5.33
N SER A 216 3.29 53.92 4.71
CA SER A 216 3.37 54.19 3.26
C SER A 216 4.63 54.98 2.92
N PHE A 217 5.02 55.97 3.74
CA PHE A 217 6.25 56.74 3.54
C PHE A 217 7.51 55.87 3.69
N LEU A 218 7.54 54.98 4.69
CA LEU A 218 8.62 54.00 4.85
C LEU A 218 8.67 52.98 3.71
N LEU A 219 7.51 52.57 3.16
CA LEU A 219 7.44 51.66 2.02
C LEU A 219 7.88 52.35 0.71
N GLU A 220 7.52 53.61 0.49
CA GLU A 220 8.03 54.43 -0.61
C GLU A 220 9.55 54.61 -0.51
N ILE A 221 10.07 54.91 0.68
CA ILE A 221 11.53 54.98 0.93
C ILE A 221 12.20 53.62 0.64
N ALA A 222 11.64 52.51 1.12
CA ALA A 222 12.18 51.17 0.86
C ALA A 222 12.17 50.81 -0.64
N LEU A 223 11.10 51.17 -1.36
CA LEU A 223 11.01 51.00 -2.81
C LEU A 223 12.02 51.90 -3.55
N LEU A 224 12.22 53.13 -3.11
CA LEU A 224 13.25 54.02 -3.67
C LEU A 224 14.66 53.46 -3.46
N TYR A 225 14.99 52.93 -2.28
CA TYR A 225 16.28 52.26 -2.05
C TYR A 225 16.47 51.03 -2.95
N LEU A 226 15.41 50.25 -3.16
CA LEU A 226 15.45 49.04 -4.00
C LEU A 226 15.55 49.38 -5.50
N VAL A 227 14.91 50.46 -5.96
CA VAL A 227 15.00 50.95 -7.35
C VAL A 227 16.34 51.67 -7.63
N LEU A 228 16.89 52.37 -6.64
CA LEU A 228 18.20 53.05 -6.75
C LEU A 228 19.39 52.09 -6.59
N GLY A 229 19.16 50.79 -6.38
CA GLY A 229 20.22 49.78 -6.36
C GLY A 229 21.18 49.89 -5.17
N PHE A 230 20.72 50.42 -4.03
CA PHE A 230 21.50 50.43 -2.78
C PHE A 230 21.33 49.11 -2.01
N PHE A 231 21.82 48.02 -2.62
CA PHE A 231 22.08 46.71 -2.01
C PHE A 231 23.17 45.97 -2.81
#